data_AF-A0A967GBU2-F1
#
_entry.id   AF-A0A967GBU2-F1
#
_cell.length_a   1.000
_cell.length_b   1.000
_cell.length_c   1.000
_cell.angle_alpha   90.00
_cell.angle_beta   90.00
_cell.angle_gamma   90.00
#
_symmetry.space_group_name_H-M   'P 1'
#
loop_
_entity.id
_entity.type
_entity.pdbx_description
1 polymer ?
#
loop_
_entity_poly.entity_id
_entity_poly.type
_entity_poly.pdbx_seq_one_letter_code
_entity_poly.pdbx_strand_id
1 'polypeptide(L)'
;ENYIGSAEETIEGLRLIKEALPRCKTVLGISNVSFGLPPAGREVLNAVFLYHCVQAGLDLAIVNSEKLQRYASIPEEEKQLADDLLFNRGEDP
;
A
#
# COMPACT_ATOMS: atom_id res chain seq x y z
N GLU A 1 -12.97 -4.13 -12.03
CA GLU A 1 -12.92 -2.87 -12.82
C GLU A 1 -12.93 -1.62 -11.95
N ASN A 2 -13.96 -1.35 -11.13
CA ASN A 2 -14.14 -0.05 -10.44
C ASN A 2 -13.01 0.43 -9.50
N TYR A 3 -12.04 -0.41 -9.13
CA TYR A 3 -10.97 -0.05 -8.17
C TYR A 3 -9.55 -0.27 -8.71
N ILE A 4 -9.41 -0.72 -9.96
CA ILE A 4 -8.09 -0.89 -10.59
C ILE A 4 -7.40 0.49 -10.64
N GLY A 5 -6.12 0.54 -10.26
CA GLY A 5 -5.34 1.79 -10.18
C GLY A 5 -5.56 2.63 -8.91
N SER A 6 -6.54 2.29 -8.06
CA SER A 6 -6.82 3.11 -6.85
C SER A 6 -5.66 3.18 -5.87
N ALA A 7 -4.84 2.12 -5.78
CA ALA A 7 -3.65 2.11 -4.93
C ALA A 7 -2.57 3.08 -5.45
N GLU A 8 -2.28 3.03 -6.76
CA GLU A 8 -1.34 3.93 -7.42
C GLU A 8 -1.77 5.40 -7.27
N GLU A 9 -3.03 5.71 -7.56
CA GLU A 9 -3.59 7.06 -7.42
C GLU A 9 -3.57 7.56 -5.96
N THR A 10 -3.72 6.66 -4.98
CA THR A 10 -3.60 7.01 -3.56
C THR A 10 -2.16 7.40 -3.22
N ILE A 11 -1.18 6.64 -3.71
CA ILE A 11 0.25 6.91 -3.48
C ILE A 11 0.64 8.24 -4.13
N GLU A 12 0.19 8.49 -5.37
CA GLU A 12 0.47 9.76 -6.05
C GLU A 12 -0.25 10.94 -5.38
N GLY A 13 -1.49 10.74 -4.92
CA GLY A 13 -2.21 11.73 -4.13
C GLY A 13 -1.47 12.13 -2.85
N LEU A 14 -0.84 11.17 -2.16
CA LEU A 14 0.00 11.47 -1.00
C LEU A 14 1.18 12.37 -1.39
N ARG A 15 1.89 12.03 -2.48
CA ARG A 15 3.04 12.80 -2.98
C ARG A 15 2.63 14.24 -3.31
N LEU A 16 1.53 14.42 -4.05
CA LEU A 16 1.00 15.72 -4.45
C LEU A 16 0.56 16.57 -3.24
N ILE A 17 -0.07 15.95 -2.24
CA ILE A 17 -0.43 16.66 -1.00
C ILE A 17 0.82 17.15 -0.27
N LYS A 18 1.89 16.34 -0.20
CA LYS A 18 3.15 16.75 0.44
C LYS A 18 3.85 17.87 -0.29
N GLU A 19 3.81 17.85 -1.61
CA GLU A 19 4.36 18.90 -2.46
C GLU A 19 3.59 20.22 -2.27
N ALA A 20 2.27 20.19 -2.36
CA ALA A 20 1.44 21.40 -2.29
C ALA A 20 1.28 21.95 -0.87
N LEU A 21 1.22 21.07 0.14
CA LEU A 21 0.89 21.40 1.53
C LEU A 21 1.87 20.71 2.50
N PRO A 22 3.15 21.11 2.55
CA PRO A 22 4.20 20.37 3.27
C PRO A 22 4.00 20.26 4.79
N ARG A 23 3.18 21.14 5.37
CA ARG A 23 2.82 21.10 6.80
C ARG A 23 1.58 20.25 7.10
N CYS A 24 0.79 19.89 6.07
CA CYS A 24 -0.40 19.08 6.25
C CYS A 24 0.00 17.64 6.52
N LYS A 25 -0.56 17.06 7.58
CA LYS A 25 -0.34 15.65 7.95
C LYS A 25 -1.35 14.76 7.23
N THR A 26 -0.89 13.61 6.75
CA THR A 26 -1.73 12.62 6.04
C THR A 26 -1.90 11.37 6.89
N VAL A 27 -3.11 10.81 6.87
CA VAL A 27 -3.46 9.56 7.52
C VAL A 27 -4.18 8.64 6.54
N LEU A 28 -3.86 7.34 6.55
CA LEU A 28 -4.45 6.36 5.65
C LEU A 28 -4.81 5.06 6.38
N GLY A 29 -5.98 4.50 6.06
CA GLY A 29 -6.38 3.16 6.49
C GLY A 29 -5.84 2.09 5.55
N ILE A 30 -4.79 1.37 5.97
CA ILE A 30 -4.05 0.45 5.10
C ILE A 30 -4.86 -0.79 4.74
N SER A 31 -5.55 -1.39 5.71
CA SER A 31 -6.20 -2.70 5.57
C SER A 31 -7.33 -2.76 4.53
N ASN A 32 -7.78 -1.62 4.00
CA ASN A 32 -8.81 -1.55 2.97
C ASN A 32 -8.31 -2.05 1.61
N VAL A 33 -7.02 -1.85 1.30
CA VAL A 33 -6.43 -2.25 0.00
C VAL A 33 -6.50 -3.76 -0.23
N SER A 34 -6.52 -4.55 0.84
CA SER A 34 -6.54 -6.02 0.79
C SER A 34 -7.91 -6.64 1.03
N PHE A 35 -9.00 -5.86 0.94
CA PHE A 35 -10.36 -6.40 1.10
C PHE A 35 -10.64 -7.53 0.11
N GLY A 36 -11.18 -8.65 0.60
CA GLY A 36 -11.44 -9.85 -0.22
C GLY A 36 -10.30 -10.88 -0.29
N LEU A 37 -9.06 -10.51 0.05
CA LEU A 37 -7.93 -11.45 0.06
C LEU A 37 -7.90 -12.37 1.29
N PRO A 38 -7.33 -13.58 1.18
CA PRO A 38 -7.09 -14.47 2.33
C PRO A 38 -6.05 -13.88 3.29
N PRO A 39 -6.08 -14.23 4.60
CA PRO A 39 -5.27 -13.59 5.64
C PRO A 39 -3.77 -13.46 5.31
N ALA A 40 -3.14 -14.52 4.79
CA ALA A 40 -1.72 -14.51 4.43
C ALA A 40 -1.40 -13.45 3.36
N GLY A 41 -2.20 -13.39 2.28
CA GLY A 41 -2.01 -12.40 1.22
C GLY A 41 -2.30 -10.96 1.69
N ARG A 42 -3.24 -10.78 2.63
CA ARG A 42 -3.56 -9.46 3.18
C ARG A 42 -2.37 -8.83 3.91
N GLU A 43 -1.67 -9.61 4.73
CA GLU A 43 -0.57 -9.11 5.56
C GLU A 43 0.60 -8.65 4.70
N VAL A 44 0.92 -9.41 3.65
CA VAL A 44 1.92 -9.05 2.64
C VAL A 44 1.50 -7.79 1.88
N LEU A 45 0.30 -7.76 1.28
CA LEU A 45 -0.16 -6.62 0.48
C LEU A 45 -0.22 -5.32 1.30
N ASN A 46 -0.71 -5.41 2.54
CA ASN A 46 -0.76 -4.26 3.45
C ASN A 46 0.64 -3.71 3.77
N ALA A 47 1.62 -4.59 3.99
CA ALA A 47 2.98 -4.18 4.32
C ALA A 47 3.70 -3.54 3.11
N VAL A 48 3.51 -4.08 1.91
CA VAL A 48 4.05 -3.52 0.66
C VAL A 48 3.37 -2.19 0.32
N PHE A 49 2.04 -2.12 0.43
CA PHE A 49 1.31 -0.86 0.21
C PHE A 49 1.72 0.23 1.21
N LEU A 50 1.86 -0.13 2.50
CA LEU A 50 2.34 0.80 3.52
C LEU A 50 3.76 1.30 3.21
N TYR A 51 4.66 0.41 2.73
CA TYR A 51 6.01 0.81 2.33
C TYR A 51 5.96 1.91 1.26
N HIS A 52 5.20 1.72 0.19
CA HIS A 52 5.05 2.72 -0.88
C HIS A 52 4.41 4.02 -0.38
N CYS A 53 3.37 3.93 0.45
CA CYS A 53 2.73 5.11 1.03
C CYS A 53 3.71 5.92 1.89
N VAL A 54 4.56 5.25 2.68
CA VAL A 54 5.60 5.92 3.49
C VAL A 54 6.65 6.57 2.59
N GLN A 55 7.08 5.92 1.50
CA GLN A 55 7.98 6.54 0.52
C GLN A 55 7.37 7.79 -0.13
N ALA A 56 6.06 7.79 -0.37
CA ALA A 56 5.31 8.95 -0.86
C ALA A 56 5.02 10.02 0.21
N GLY A 57 5.43 9.80 1.46
CA GLY A 57 5.37 10.79 2.54
C GLY A 57 4.18 10.63 3.49
N LEU A 58 3.53 9.47 3.58
CA LEU A 58 2.50 9.22 4.60
C LEU A 58 3.05 9.44 6.02
N ASP A 59 2.35 10.22 6.86
CA ASP A 59 2.78 10.45 8.26
C ASP A 59 2.21 9.43 9.25
N LEU A 60 0.94 9.04 9.05
CA LEU A 60 0.18 8.23 10.00
C LEU A 60 -0.54 7.10 9.25
N ALA A 61 -0.53 5.90 9.83
CA ALA A 61 -1.21 4.75 9.25
C ALA A 61 -2.13 4.11 10.29
N ILE A 62 -3.38 3.85 9.91
CA ILE A 62 -4.31 3.02 10.68
C ILE A 62 -4.08 1.58 10.21
N VAL A 63 -3.49 0.76 11.08
CA VAL A 63 -3.07 -0.62 10.82
C VAL A 63 -3.52 -1.56 11.93
N ASN A 64 -3.58 -2.86 11.64
CA ASN A 64 -3.62 -3.88 12.68
C ASN A 64 -2.18 -4.19 13.12
N SER A 65 -1.78 -3.71 14.30
CA SER A 65 -0.41 -3.84 14.81
C SER A 65 -0.01 -5.28 15.14
N GLU A 66 -0.96 -6.16 15.47
CA GLU A 66 -0.68 -7.57 15.79
C GLU A 66 -0.32 -8.38 14.53
N LYS A 67 -0.75 -7.92 13.36
CA LYS A 67 -0.62 -8.62 12.07
C LYS A 67 0.28 -7.89 11.06
N LEU A 68 1.01 -6.86 11.52
CA LEU A 68 1.83 -6.07 10.63
C LEU A 68 3.16 -6.79 10.33
N GLN A 69 3.31 -7.26 9.09
CA GLN A 69 4.55 -7.86 8.62
C GLN A 69 5.61 -6.78 8.34
N ARG A 70 6.87 -7.07 8.65
CA ARG A 70 7.98 -6.16 8.32
C ARG A 70 8.31 -6.30 6.84
N TYR A 71 8.27 -5.19 6.08
CA TYR A 71 8.59 -5.19 4.64
C TYR A 71 9.92 -5.89 4.32
N ALA A 72 10.97 -5.64 5.11
CA ALA A 72 12.29 -6.23 4.91
C ALA A 72 12.36 -7.75 5.10
N SER A 73 11.39 -8.37 5.77
CA SER A 73 11.33 -9.83 5.95
C SER A 73 10.44 -10.54 4.92
N ILE A 74 9.78 -9.80 4.03
CA ILE A 74 8.96 -10.38 2.95
C ILE A 74 9.90 -10.95 1.87
N PRO A 75 9.67 -12.17 1.37
CA PRO A 75 10.38 -12.70 0.21
C PRO A 75 10.22 -11.81 -1.02
N GLU A 76 11.25 -11.72 -1.87
CA GLU A 76 11.22 -10.80 -3.02
C GLU A 76 10.12 -11.13 -4.02
N GLU A 77 9.85 -12.42 -4.26
CA GLU A 77 8.77 -12.88 -5.12
C GLU A 77 7.40 -12.41 -4.62
N GLU A 78 7.14 -12.48 -3.31
CA GLU A 78 5.89 -12.00 -2.72
C GLU A 78 5.74 -10.48 -2.81
N LYS A 79 6.83 -9.73 -2.69
CA LYS A 79 6.80 -8.27 -2.92
C LYS A 79 6.47 -7.96 -4.37
N GLN A 80 7.07 -8.68 -5.31
CA GLN A 80 6.81 -8.47 -6.73
C GLN A 80 5.35 -8.75 -7.08
N LEU A 81 4.79 -9.85 -6.58
CA LEU A 81 3.37 -10.17 -6.77
C LEU A 81 2.45 -9.10 -6.15
N ALA A 82 2.79 -8.59 -4.97
CA ALA A 82 2.05 -7.49 -4.35
C ALA A 82 2.15 -6.19 -5.15
N ASP A 83 3.33 -5.86 -5.68
CA ASP A 83 3.52 -4.68 -6.55
C ASP A 83 2.76 -4.83 -7.87
N ASP A 84 2.77 -6.01 -8.47
CA ASP A 84 2.04 -6.29 -9.70
C ASP A 84 0.53 -6.08 -9.49
N LEU A 85 -0.02 -6.55 -8.37
CA LEU A 85 -1.42 -6.31 -8.00
C LEU A 85 -1.72 -4.83 -7.69
N LEU A 86 -0.85 -4.14 -6.94
CA LEU A 86 -1.07 -2.74 -6.54
C LEU A 86 -1.00 -1.77 -7.73
N PHE A 87 -0.11 -2.03 -8.68
CA PHE A 87 0.13 -1.18 -9.84
C PHE A 87 -0.46 -1.75 -11.13
N ASN A 88 -1.27 -2.81 -11.03
CA ASN A 88 -1.93 -3.48 -12.15
C ASN A 88 -0.95 -3.81 -13.30
N ARG A 89 0.15 -4.49 -12.96
CA ARG A 89 1.21 -4.92 -13.88
C ARG A 89 1.13 -6.42 -14.12
N GLY A 90 1.55 -6.86 -15.31
CA GLY A 90 1.55 -8.28 -15.69
C GLY A 90 0.31 -8.69 -16.49
N GLU A 91 0.29 -9.96 -16.90
CA GLU A 91 -0.79 -10.54 -17.72
C GLU A 91 -1.99 -11.01 -16.87
N ASP A 92 -1.76 -11.29 -15.57
CA ASP A 92 -2.77 -11.66 -14.57
C ASP A 92 -2.42 -11.02 -13.21
N PRO A 93 -2.71 -9.72 -13.03
CA PRO A 93 -2.37 -8.97 -11.81
C PRO A 93 -3.20 -9.35 -10.59
#